data_AF-A0A949P2D6-F1
#
_entry.id   AF-A0A949P2D6-F1
#
_cell.length_a   1.000
_cell.length_b   1.000
_cell.length_c   1.000
_cell.angle_alpha   90.00
_cell.angle_beta   90.00
_cell.angle_gamma   90.00
#
_symmetry.space_group_name_H-M   'P 1'
#
loop_
_entity.id
_entity.type
_entity.pdbx_description
1 polymer ?
#
loop_
_entity_poly.entity_id
_entity_poly.type
_entity_poly.pdbx_seq_one_letter_code
_entity_poly.pdbx_strand_id
1 'polypeptide(L)'
;MEYDGTYQNEQGHSSVFQRHLEETLGLVKSAVEPGGRIVEVGCGKGVFLSMLRLAGFNVTGYDPAHEAGDPDVVKAYFGNNLGVVPGDMVVLRHTLEHVADPLAFLASIKNANAGRGKILIEVPCLEWIVDNRAFWDIFHEHCNYFSVPTLKALFLRATVRRCFGGQYMWLVAELADLQDAVLPPTDEFCLVDETLFSNEIDRLRAFVASHTGCLVWGAGAKGVAFTNLMDPDGRSIRGIIDINPKKQGRHIAKSGHFIYPPSELYRLGTGDIIVMNENYRDEVAALCEGYPNTVLAIGEI
;
A
#
# COMPACT_ATOMS: atom_id res chain seq x y z
N MET A 1 1.42 -2.85 17.13
CA MET A 1 0.70 -1.64 16.70
C MET A 1 -0.78 -1.92 16.84
N GLU A 2 -1.56 -1.02 17.44
CA GLU A 2 -3.01 -1.18 17.55
C GLU A 2 -3.66 -0.47 16.36
N TYR A 3 -4.44 -1.20 15.57
CA TYR A 3 -5.23 -0.64 14.47
C TYR A 3 -6.66 -0.45 14.98
N ASP A 4 -7.13 0.79 15.04
CA ASP A 4 -8.46 1.14 15.54
C ASP A 4 -9.35 1.76 14.45
N GLY A 5 -10.60 2.07 14.80
CA GLY A 5 -11.56 2.64 13.85
C GLY A 5 -11.18 4.02 13.28
N THR A 6 -10.17 4.69 13.85
CA THR A 6 -9.66 5.98 13.36
C THR A 6 -8.54 5.84 12.33
N TYR A 7 -8.02 4.61 12.13
CA TYR A 7 -7.02 4.31 11.11
C TYR A 7 -7.54 4.68 9.71
N GLN A 8 -6.71 5.42 8.95
CA GLN A 8 -7.05 5.90 7.63
C GLN A 8 -5.87 5.84 6.65
N ASN A 9 -5.90 4.81 5.79
CA ASN A 9 -4.95 4.58 4.71
C ASN A 9 -5.63 4.42 3.33
N GLU A 10 -6.90 4.79 3.22
CA GLU A 10 -7.71 4.60 2.01
C GLU A 10 -7.18 5.37 0.79
N GLN A 11 -7.00 4.65 -0.31
CA GLN A 11 -6.52 5.15 -1.61
C GLN A 11 -7.63 5.17 -2.67
N GLY A 12 -8.83 4.69 -2.36
CA GLY A 12 -9.95 4.52 -3.32
C GLY A 12 -10.49 5.82 -3.94
N HIS A 13 -10.01 6.99 -3.52
CA HIS A 13 -10.37 8.27 -4.14
C HIS A 13 -9.61 8.57 -5.44
N SER A 14 -8.52 7.84 -5.73
CA SER A 14 -7.76 7.95 -6.99
C SER A 14 -8.33 7.02 -8.06
N SER A 15 -8.54 7.56 -9.27
CA SER A 15 -8.95 6.77 -10.44
C SER A 15 -7.87 5.79 -10.90
N VAL A 16 -6.60 6.15 -10.72
CA VAL A 16 -5.45 5.28 -10.99
C VAL A 16 -5.47 4.06 -10.06
N PHE A 17 -5.71 4.28 -8.77
CA PHE A 17 -5.80 3.18 -7.81
C PHE A 17 -7.07 2.34 -8.02
N GLN A 18 -8.20 2.95 -8.39
CA GLN A 18 -9.41 2.20 -8.76
C GLN A 18 -9.16 1.25 -9.94
N ARG A 19 -8.45 1.70 -10.98
CA ARG A 19 -8.05 0.84 -12.11
C ARG A 19 -7.18 -0.34 -11.65
N HIS A 20 -6.24 -0.08 -10.74
CA HIS A 20 -5.45 -1.16 -10.13
C HIS A 20 -6.32 -2.18 -9.39
N LEU A 21 -7.33 -1.73 -8.65
CA LEU A 21 -8.30 -2.65 -8.03
C LEU A 21 -9.12 -3.44 -9.05
N GLU A 22 -9.47 -2.86 -10.20
CA GLU A 22 -10.14 -3.56 -11.30
C GLU A 22 -9.25 -4.64 -11.91
N GLU A 23 -7.95 -4.36 -12.09
CA GLU A 23 -6.96 -5.34 -12.54
C GLU A 23 -6.84 -6.50 -11.56
N THR A 24 -6.72 -6.20 -10.25
CA THR A 24 -6.68 -7.21 -9.19
C THR A 24 -7.99 -8.02 -9.12
N LEU A 25 -9.15 -7.40 -9.33
CA LEU A 25 -10.43 -8.10 -9.46
C LEU A 25 -10.44 -9.05 -10.66
N GLY A 26 -9.82 -8.67 -11.77
CA GLY A 26 -9.62 -9.53 -12.94
C GLY A 26 -8.85 -10.81 -12.62
N LEU A 27 -7.82 -10.72 -11.77
CA LEU A 27 -7.08 -11.90 -11.29
C LEU A 27 -7.99 -12.86 -10.52
N VAL A 28 -8.80 -12.35 -9.59
CA VAL A 28 -9.75 -13.17 -8.82
C VAL A 28 -10.77 -13.84 -9.75
N LYS A 29 -11.34 -13.11 -10.70
CA LYS A 29 -12.29 -13.64 -11.70
C LYS A 29 -11.69 -14.74 -12.58
N SER A 30 -10.40 -14.67 -12.88
CA SER A 30 -9.70 -15.72 -13.64
C SER A 30 -9.37 -16.95 -12.79
N ALA A 31 -9.34 -16.82 -11.47
CA ALA A 31 -8.87 -17.85 -10.56
C ALA A 31 -10.01 -18.60 -9.84
N VAL A 32 -11.19 -17.99 -9.73
CA VAL A 32 -12.35 -18.49 -8.99
C VAL A 32 -13.61 -18.32 -9.83
N GLU A 33 -14.42 -19.38 -9.86
CA GLU A 33 -15.72 -19.37 -10.57
C GLU A 33 -16.71 -18.36 -9.96
N PRO A 34 -17.63 -17.79 -10.76
CA PRO A 34 -18.70 -16.95 -10.25
C PRO A 34 -19.48 -17.62 -9.11
N GLY A 35 -19.84 -16.87 -8.06
CA GLY A 35 -20.45 -17.41 -6.85
C GLY A 35 -19.49 -18.13 -5.90
N GLY A 36 -18.21 -18.26 -6.26
CA GLY A 36 -17.17 -18.74 -5.36
C GLY A 36 -17.03 -17.87 -4.11
N ARG A 37 -16.49 -18.46 -3.05
CA ARG A 37 -16.33 -17.81 -1.75
C ARG A 37 -14.95 -17.18 -1.62
N ILE A 38 -14.90 -15.89 -1.33
CA ILE A 38 -13.67 -15.11 -1.17
C ILE A 38 -13.57 -14.60 0.26
N VAL A 39 -12.42 -14.83 0.89
CA VAL A 39 -12.12 -14.28 2.22
C VAL A 39 -11.05 -13.21 2.07
N GLU A 40 -11.36 -11.95 2.37
CA GLU A 40 -10.37 -10.87 2.39
C GLU A 40 -9.92 -10.63 3.83
N VAL A 41 -8.63 -10.82 4.09
CA VAL A 41 -8.04 -10.58 5.41
C VAL A 41 -7.22 -9.29 5.36
N GLY A 42 -7.49 -8.39 6.31
CA GLY A 42 -7.04 -6.99 6.24
C GLY A 42 -7.85 -6.18 5.24
N CYS A 43 -9.18 -6.35 5.22
CA CYS A 43 -10.05 -5.71 4.22
C CYS A 43 -10.17 -4.18 4.39
N GLY A 44 -9.61 -3.60 5.46
CA GLY A 44 -9.59 -2.16 5.73
C GLY A 44 -10.99 -1.57 5.73
N LYS A 45 -11.24 -0.60 4.84
CA LYS A 45 -12.57 0.04 4.67
C LYS A 45 -13.54 -0.76 3.79
N GLY A 46 -13.17 -1.95 3.32
CA GLY A 46 -14.05 -2.85 2.57
C GLY A 46 -14.28 -2.46 1.10
N VAL A 47 -13.43 -1.60 0.54
CA VAL A 47 -13.56 -1.15 -0.87
C VAL A 47 -13.41 -2.33 -1.83
N PHE A 48 -12.34 -3.12 -1.70
CA PHE A 48 -12.12 -4.28 -2.57
C PHE A 48 -13.12 -5.42 -2.28
N LEU A 49 -13.45 -5.67 -1.01
CA LEU A 49 -14.54 -6.56 -0.61
C LEU A 49 -15.86 -6.24 -1.32
N SER A 50 -16.21 -4.94 -1.38
CA SER A 50 -17.42 -4.48 -2.06
C SER A 50 -17.36 -4.72 -3.57
N MET A 51 -16.19 -4.53 -4.20
CA MET A 51 -15.99 -4.86 -5.62
C MET A 51 -16.14 -6.36 -5.89
N LEU A 52 -15.61 -7.22 -5.01
CA LEU A 52 -15.78 -8.67 -5.08
C LEU A 52 -17.26 -9.07 -4.95
N ARG A 53 -17.98 -8.48 -3.98
CA ARG A 53 -19.43 -8.71 -3.80
C ARG A 53 -20.23 -8.33 -5.03
N LEU A 54 -20.00 -7.14 -5.58
CA LEU A 54 -20.68 -6.65 -6.79
C LEU A 54 -20.33 -7.47 -8.03
N ALA A 55 -19.16 -8.11 -8.06
CA ALA A 55 -18.78 -9.07 -9.08
C ALA A 55 -19.47 -10.44 -8.95
N GLY A 56 -20.29 -10.66 -7.92
CA GLY A 56 -21.09 -11.88 -7.71
C GLY A 56 -20.39 -12.95 -6.87
N PHE A 57 -19.33 -12.62 -6.14
CA PHE A 57 -18.71 -13.54 -5.19
C PHE A 57 -19.39 -13.51 -3.83
N ASN A 58 -19.33 -14.65 -3.12
CA ASN A 58 -19.72 -14.73 -1.71
C ASN A 58 -18.53 -14.27 -0.86
N VAL A 59 -18.63 -13.12 -0.20
CA VAL A 59 -17.48 -12.49 0.45
C VAL A 59 -17.52 -12.56 1.98
N THR A 60 -16.37 -12.59 2.61
CA THR A 60 -16.22 -12.32 4.04
C THR A 60 -14.93 -11.56 4.27
N GLY A 61 -15.03 -10.40 4.93
CA GLY A 61 -13.89 -9.56 5.29
C GLY A 61 -13.49 -9.76 6.76
N TYR A 62 -12.20 -9.66 7.05
CA TYR A 62 -11.68 -9.63 8.42
C TYR A 62 -10.77 -8.42 8.61
N ASP A 63 -11.15 -7.50 9.49
CA ASP A 63 -10.29 -6.37 9.83
C ASP A 63 -10.71 -5.75 11.19
N PRO A 64 -9.80 -5.62 12.17
CA PRO A 64 -10.12 -5.01 13.47
C PRO A 64 -10.46 -3.52 13.39
N ALA A 65 -9.89 -2.80 12.42
CA ALA A 65 -10.05 -1.36 12.21
C ALA A 65 -11.25 -0.99 11.32
N HIS A 66 -12.03 -1.98 10.85
CA HIS A 66 -13.22 -1.72 10.05
C HIS A 66 -14.26 -0.87 10.80
N GLU A 67 -14.93 0.02 10.08
CA GLU A 67 -16.04 0.81 10.61
C GLU A 67 -17.28 -0.09 10.73
N ALA A 68 -18.12 0.08 11.76
CA ALA A 68 -19.28 -0.80 11.90
C ALA A 68 -20.30 -0.56 10.76
N GLY A 69 -20.95 -1.62 10.27
CA GLY A 69 -22.10 -1.49 9.36
C GLY A 69 -22.12 -2.44 8.15
N ASP A 70 -21.00 -3.07 7.81
CA ASP A 70 -20.98 -4.10 6.76
C ASP A 70 -21.23 -5.50 7.39
N PRO A 71 -22.33 -6.20 7.05
CA PRO A 71 -22.64 -7.52 7.60
C PRO A 71 -21.67 -8.62 7.16
N ASP A 72 -20.91 -8.41 6.07
CA ASP A 72 -19.94 -9.38 5.60
C ASP A 72 -18.54 -9.17 6.21
N VAL A 73 -18.37 -8.17 7.09
CA VAL A 73 -17.09 -7.91 7.75
C VAL A 73 -17.11 -8.31 9.22
N VAL A 74 -16.20 -9.20 9.58
CA VAL A 74 -15.92 -9.58 10.96
C VAL A 74 -14.82 -8.65 11.51
N LYS A 75 -15.16 -7.88 12.54
CA LYS A 75 -14.22 -6.99 13.24
C LYS A 75 -13.27 -7.76 14.17
N ALA A 76 -12.32 -8.46 13.58
CA ALA A 76 -11.33 -9.23 14.31
C ALA A 76 -10.04 -9.39 13.50
N TYR A 77 -8.93 -9.65 14.19
CA TYR A 77 -7.76 -10.23 13.55
C TYR A 77 -8.09 -11.64 13.05
N PHE A 78 -7.57 -11.98 11.87
CA PHE A 78 -7.65 -13.34 11.37
C PHE A 78 -6.61 -14.23 12.08
N GLY A 79 -7.01 -15.42 12.50
CA GLY A 79 -6.08 -16.34 13.16
C GLY A 79 -6.75 -17.63 13.66
N ASN A 80 -5.98 -18.39 14.44
CA ASN A 80 -6.33 -19.74 14.89
C ASN A 80 -7.60 -19.82 15.76
N ASN A 81 -8.10 -18.70 16.28
CA ASN A 81 -9.30 -18.64 17.12
C ASN A 81 -10.63 -18.68 16.33
N LEU A 82 -10.59 -18.55 15.00
CA LEU A 82 -11.79 -18.48 14.16
C LEU A 82 -12.37 -19.85 13.76
N GLY A 83 -11.63 -20.94 13.98
CA GLY A 83 -12.02 -22.26 13.48
C GLY A 83 -11.85 -22.39 11.96
N VAL A 84 -12.66 -23.23 11.32
CA VAL A 84 -12.62 -23.44 9.86
C VAL A 84 -13.40 -22.33 9.16
N VAL A 85 -12.70 -21.54 8.35
CA VAL A 85 -13.24 -20.49 7.48
C VAL A 85 -13.00 -20.91 6.03
N PRO A 86 -13.91 -21.67 5.42
CA PRO A 86 -13.74 -22.15 4.04
C PRO A 86 -13.81 -20.99 3.04
N GLY A 87 -12.96 -21.00 2.03
CA GLY A 87 -12.93 -20.05 0.91
C GLY A 87 -12.24 -20.66 -0.31
N ASP A 88 -12.75 -20.38 -1.50
CA ASP A 88 -12.14 -20.79 -2.76
C ASP A 88 -10.88 -19.96 -3.04
N MET A 89 -10.83 -18.73 -2.53
CA MET A 89 -9.62 -17.91 -2.46
C MET A 89 -9.58 -17.05 -1.20
N VAL A 90 -8.40 -16.97 -0.59
CA VAL A 90 -8.07 -15.97 0.43
C VAL A 90 -7.29 -14.83 -0.21
N VAL A 91 -7.66 -13.59 0.10
CA VAL A 91 -7.02 -12.38 -0.41
C VAL A 91 -6.32 -11.65 0.73
N LEU A 92 -5.03 -11.37 0.56
CA LEU A 92 -4.22 -10.51 1.40
C LEU A 92 -3.72 -9.35 0.55
N ARG A 93 -4.28 -8.16 0.72
CA ARG A 93 -3.74 -6.95 0.08
C ARG A 93 -3.18 -6.05 1.15
N HIS A 94 -1.93 -5.64 0.97
CA HIS A 94 -1.24 -4.72 1.88
C HIS A 94 -1.42 -5.10 3.36
N THR A 95 -1.20 -6.37 3.67
CA THR A 95 -1.44 -6.94 5.00
C THR A 95 -0.23 -7.75 5.45
N LEU A 96 0.30 -8.62 4.60
CA LEU A 96 1.38 -9.56 4.98
C LEU A 96 2.67 -8.83 5.41
N GLU A 97 2.96 -7.67 4.82
CA GLU A 97 4.11 -6.82 5.18
C GLU A 97 4.04 -6.26 6.60
N HIS A 98 2.84 -6.21 7.18
CA HIS A 98 2.58 -5.72 8.54
C HIS A 98 2.63 -6.85 9.60
N VAL A 99 2.76 -8.11 9.19
CA VAL A 99 2.68 -9.28 10.08
C VAL A 99 4.07 -9.72 10.52
N ALA A 100 4.37 -9.63 11.81
CA ALA A 100 5.70 -9.92 12.36
C ALA A 100 6.22 -11.35 12.07
N ASP A 101 5.32 -12.34 12.02
CA ASP A 101 5.65 -13.71 11.61
C ASP A 101 4.76 -14.13 10.42
N PRO A 102 5.20 -13.84 9.18
CA PRO A 102 4.39 -14.11 7.99
C PRO A 102 4.17 -15.60 7.75
N LEU A 103 5.11 -16.48 8.13
CA LEU A 103 4.98 -17.93 7.95
C LEU A 103 3.94 -18.51 8.91
N ALA A 104 4.00 -18.17 10.19
CA ALA A 104 3.01 -18.62 11.17
C ALA A 104 1.60 -18.11 10.80
N PHE A 105 1.51 -16.89 10.29
CA PHE A 105 0.24 -16.32 9.84
C PHE A 105 -0.33 -17.03 8.61
N LEU A 106 0.48 -17.29 7.58
CA LEU A 106 0.05 -18.06 6.41
C LEU A 106 -0.33 -19.50 6.79
N ALA A 107 0.36 -20.12 7.75
CA ALA A 107 -0.02 -21.41 8.29
C ALA A 107 -1.40 -21.36 8.97
N SER A 108 -1.71 -20.28 9.71
CA SER A 108 -3.05 -20.08 10.29
C SER A 108 -4.15 -19.96 9.22
N ILE A 109 -3.85 -19.28 8.10
CA ILE A 109 -4.76 -19.18 6.95
C ILE A 109 -4.98 -20.54 6.29
N LYS A 110 -3.90 -21.28 6.04
CA LYS A 110 -3.96 -22.65 5.50
C LYS A 110 -4.82 -23.54 6.40
N ASN A 111 -4.63 -23.48 7.72
CA ASN A 111 -5.39 -24.27 8.68
C ASN A 111 -6.88 -23.89 8.70
N ALA A 112 -7.18 -22.58 8.75
CA ALA A 112 -8.55 -22.08 8.71
C ALA A 112 -9.27 -22.52 7.43
N ASN A 113 -8.57 -22.59 6.30
CA ASN A 113 -9.14 -23.04 5.04
C ASN A 113 -9.00 -24.55 4.77
N ALA A 114 -8.62 -25.34 5.78
CA ALA A 114 -8.36 -26.78 5.68
C ALA A 114 -7.38 -27.18 4.55
N GLY A 115 -6.43 -26.30 4.21
CA GLY A 115 -5.42 -26.49 3.18
C GLY A 115 -5.95 -26.47 1.74
N ARG A 116 -7.20 -26.04 1.53
CA ARG A 116 -7.85 -25.97 0.22
C ARG A 116 -7.87 -24.54 -0.30
N GLY A 117 -8.21 -24.38 -1.58
CA GLY A 117 -8.37 -23.07 -2.21
C GLY A 117 -7.05 -22.37 -2.50
N LYS A 118 -7.18 -21.21 -3.14
CA LYS A 118 -6.05 -20.38 -3.55
C LYS A 118 -5.79 -19.27 -2.55
N ILE A 119 -4.63 -18.64 -2.67
CA ILE A 119 -4.33 -17.38 -2.01
C ILE A 119 -3.80 -16.38 -3.02
N LEU A 120 -4.31 -15.15 -2.94
CA LEU A 120 -3.80 -13.97 -3.62
C LEU A 120 -3.14 -13.08 -2.57
N ILE A 121 -1.87 -12.77 -2.74
CA ILE A 121 -1.11 -11.86 -1.87
C ILE A 121 -0.67 -10.67 -2.70
N GLU A 122 -0.89 -9.45 -2.26
CA GLU A 122 -0.36 -8.22 -2.85
C GLU A 122 0.42 -7.44 -1.78
N VAL A 123 1.71 -7.22 -2.03
CA VAL A 123 2.65 -6.57 -1.11
C VAL A 123 3.56 -5.59 -1.85
N PRO A 124 4.21 -4.63 -1.17
CA PRO A 124 5.29 -3.82 -1.74
C PRO A 124 6.43 -4.69 -2.30
N CYS A 125 7.03 -4.23 -3.40
CA CYS A 125 8.18 -4.87 -4.04
C CYS A 125 9.48 -4.23 -3.57
N LEU A 126 10.30 -4.98 -2.83
CA LEU A 126 11.57 -4.47 -2.30
C LEU A 126 12.55 -4.07 -3.41
N GLU A 127 12.58 -4.78 -4.53
CA GLU A 127 13.40 -4.38 -5.70
C GLU A 127 13.03 -2.97 -6.17
N TRP A 128 11.73 -2.66 -6.28
CA TRP A 128 11.32 -1.30 -6.67
C TRP A 128 11.76 -0.26 -5.64
N ILE A 129 11.66 -0.57 -4.34
CA ILE A 129 12.12 0.35 -3.27
C ILE A 129 13.61 0.64 -3.40
N VAL A 130 14.43 -0.39 -3.66
CA VAL A 130 15.89 -0.25 -3.81
C VAL A 130 16.25 0.49 -5.10
N ASP A 131 15.68 0.08 -6.24
CA ASP A 131 15.95 0.68 -7.55
C ASP A 131 15.62 2.18 -7.57
N ASN A 132 14.56 2.58 -6.85
CA ASN A 132 14.10 3.97 -6.76
C ASN A 132 14.58 4.69 -5.49
N ARG A 133 15.42 4.06 -4.66
CA ARG A 133 15.93 4.62 -3.39
C ARG A 133 14.82 5.19 -2.50
N ALA A 134 13.65 4.54 -2.53
CA ALA A 134 12.41 5.02 -1.97
C ALA A 134 12.36 4.83 -0.43
N PHE A 135 13.24 5.53 0.31
CA PHE A 135 13.29 5.45 1.78
C PHE A 135 11.94 5.75 2.44
N TRP A 136 11.06 6.50 1.77
CA TRP A 136 9.72 6.83 2.26
C TRP A 136 8.76 5.63 2.31
N ASP A 137 9.12 4.49 1.71
CA ASP A 137 8.42 3.20 1.90
C ASP A 137 8.96 2.40 3.09
N ILE A 138 10.01 2.90 3.74
CA ILE A 138 10.61 2.30 4.93
C ILE A 138 10.08 2.99 6.18
N PHE A 139 9.06 2.40 6.81
CA PHE A 139 8.40 2.97 7.99
C PHE A 139 7.84 1.90 8.91
N HIS A 140 7.61 2.29 10.16
CA HIS A 140 7.30 1.41 11.29
C HIS A 140 6.12 0.44 11.16
N GLU A 141 5.17 0.67 10.23
CA GLU A 141 4.07 -0.28 10.02
C GLU A 141 4.52 -1.50 9.20
N HIS A 142 5.51 -1.34 8.31
CA HIS A 142 6.06 -2.42 7.50
C HIS A 142 7.20 -3.11 8.28
N CYS A 143 6.93 -4.30 8.79
CA CYS A 143 7.96 -5.11 9.45
C CYS A 143 8.62 -6.13 8.51
N ASN A 144 8.05 -6.34 7.32
CA ASN A 144 8.65 -7.18 6.27
C ASN A 144 8.72 -6.44 4.94
N TYR A 145 9.80 -6.70 4.20
CA TYR A 145 9.99 -6.22 2.84
C TYR A 145 10.29 -7.41 1.94
N PHE A 146 9.33 -7.76 1.09
CA PHE A 146 9.46 -8.94 0.25
C PHE A 146 10.13 -8.57 -1.07
N SER A 147 11.10 -9.39 -1.48
CA SER A 147 11.58 -9.47 -2.85
C SER A 147 10.81 -10.52 -3.63
N VAL A 148 10.87 -10.49 -4.96
CA VAL A 148 10.23 -11.52 -5.81
C VAL A 148 10.69 -12.93 -5.43
N PRO A 149 11.99 -13.22 -5.23
CA PRO A 149 12.45 -14.55 -4.80
C PRO A 149 11.91 -14.95 -3.42
N THR A 150 11.90 -14.05 -2.44
CA THR A 150 11.47 -14.36 -1.07
C THR A 150 9.96 -14.58 -0.98
N LEU A 151 9.15 -13.76 -1.65
CA LEU A 151 7.70 -13.96 -1.72
C LEU A 151 7.35 -15.28 -2.43
N LYS A 152 8.02 -15.56 -3.56
CA LYS A 152 7.80 -16.79 -4.32
C LYS A 152 8.20 -18.02 -3.51
N ALA A 153 9.26 -17.94 -2.72
CA ALA A 153 9.76 -19.04 -1.89
C ALA A 153 8.79 -19.46 -0.77
N LEU A 154 7.73 -18.68 -0.47
CA LEU A 154 6.69 -19.10 0.47
C LEU A 154 5.90 -20.34 -0.03
N PHE A 155 5.86 -20.57 -1.34
CA PHE A 155 5.07 -21.64 -1.95
C PHE A 155 5.91 -22.49 -2.90
N LEU A 156 5.64 -23.80 -2.97
CA LEU A 156 6.29 -24.71 -3.93
C LEU A 156 6.02 -24.30 -5.38
N ARG A 157 4.80 -23.83 -5.66
CA ARG A 157 4.39 -23.31 -6.95
C ARG A 157 3.58 -22.04 -6.76
N ALA A 158 4.03 -20.97 -7.41
CA ALA A 158 3.37 -19.68 -7.38
C ALA A 158 3.62 -18.90 -8.66
N THR A 159 2.63 -18.12 -9.07
CA THR A 159 2.80 -17.07 -10.07
C THR A 159 3.00 -15.76 -9.33
N VAL A 160 4.06 -15.03 -9.67
CA VAL A 160 4.34 -13.71 -9.11
C VAL A 160 4.51 -12.72 -10.25
N ARG A 161 3.90 -11.54 -10.14
CA ARG A 161 4.10 -10.44 -11.07
C ARG A 161 4.14 -9.10 -10.35
N ARG A 162 5.00 -8.22 -10.83
CA ARG A 162 4.99 -6.80 -10.45
C ARG A 162 3.75 -6.12 -11.04
N CYS A 163 3.16 -5.20 -10.30
CA CYS A 163 1.98 -4.42 -10.67
C CYS A 163 2.12 -2.98 -10.16
N PHE A 164 1.15 -2.12 -10.50
CA PHE A 164 1.11 -0.74 -10.02
C PHE A 164 2.43 0.04 -10.23
N GLY A 165 2.89 0.13 -11.49
CA GLY A 165 4.17 0.76 -11.83
C GLY A 165 5.41 0.00 -11.32
N GLY A 166 5.24 -1.23 -10.84
CA GLY A 166 6.29 -2.04 -10.24
C GLY A 166 6.44 -1.87 -8.74
N GLN A 167 5.75 -0.90 -8.14
CA GLN A 167 5.80 -0.62 -6.69
C GLN A 167 5.30 -1.80 -5.86
N TYR A 168 4.31 -2.52 -6.39
CA TYR A 168 3.72 -3.67 -5.75
C TYR A 168 4.02 -4.92 -6.57
N MET A 169 3.82 -6.06 -5.93
CA MET A 169 3.76 -7.33 -6.62
C MET A 169 2.61 -8.15 -6.03
N TRP A 170 1.97 -8.93 -6.89
CA TRP A 170 1.02 -9.93 -6.46
C TRP A 170 1.56 -11.33 -6.69
N LEU A 171 1.11 -12.25 -5.83
CA LEU A 171 1.34 -13.68 -5.91
C LEU A 171 0.01 -14.42 -5.89
N VAL A 172 -0.16 -15.39 -6.79
CA VAL A 172 -1.25 -16.38 -6.72
C VAL A 172 -0.65 -17.78 -6.59
N ALA A 173 -1.13 -18.54 -5.61
CA ALA A 173 -0.74 -19.92 -5.35
C ALA A 173 -1.89 -20.76 -4.77
N GLU A 174 -1.74 -22.08 -4.81
CA GLU A 174 -2.59 -22.99 -4.04
C GLU A 174 -2.16 -22.99 -2.57
N LEU A 175 -3.10 -22.94 -1.63
CA LEU A 175 -2.77 -23.02 -0.19
C LEU A 175 -2.10 -24.35 0.19
N ALA A 176 -2.38 -25.41 -0.57
CA ALA A 176 -1.72 -26.70 -0.43
C ALA A 176 -0.20 -26.64 -0.69
N ASP A 177 0.25 -25.70 -1.53
CA ASP A 177 1.65 -25.53 -1.89
C ASP A 177 2.43 -24.65 -0.89
N LEU A 178 1.78 -24.11 0.15
CA LEU A 178 2.47 -23.35 1.20
C LEU A 178 3.50 -24.23 1.92
N GLN A 179 4.73 -23.72 2.03
CA GLN A 179 5.85 -24.39 2.67
C GLN A 179 5.89 -24.10 4.17
N ASP A 180 6.20 -25.13 4.98
CA ASP A 180 6.33 -24.99 6.44
C ASP A 180 7.65 -24.32 6.86
N ALA A 181 8.66 -24.37 5.99
CA ALA A 181 9.94 -23.72 6.18
C ALA A 181 10.45 -23.19 4.83
N VAL A 182 11.03 -21.98 4.87
CA VAL A 182 11.56 -21.31 3.69
C VAL A 182 13.05 -21.15 3.88
N LEU A 183 13.84 -21.71 2.96
CA LEU A 183 15.27 -21.43 2.91
C LEU A 183 15.46 -20.05 2.29
N PRO A 184 16.38 -19.22 2.82
CA PRO A 184 16.67 -17.93 2.21
C PRO A 184 17.14 -18.17 0.76
N PRO A 185 16.58 -17.43 -0.22
CA PRO A 185 17.04 -17.54 -1.59
C PRO A 185 18.53 -17.19 -1.67
N THR A 186 19.28 -17.89 -2.52
CA THR A 186 20.74 -17.75 -2.65
C THR A 186 21.17 -16.51 -3.45
N ASP A 187 20.24 -15.67 -3.88
CA ASP A 187 20.51 -14.52 -4.75
C ASP A 187 21.09 -13.31 -4.00
N GLU A 188 21.94 -12.56 -4.71
CA GLU A 188 22.72 -11.38 -4.26
C GLU A 188 21.89 -10.18 -3.78
N PHE A 189 20.56 -10.20 -3.96
CA PHE A 189 19.69 -9.07 -3.58
C PHE A 189 19.72 -8.76 -2.07
N CYS A 190 20.30 -9.65 -1.25
CA CYS A 190 20.51 -9.46 0.18
C CYS A 190 21.60 -8.42 0.54
N LEU A 191 22.27 -7.78 -0.42
CA LEU A 191 23.30 -6.77 -0.18
C LEU A 191 22.85 -5.39 -0.68
N VAL A 192 21.94 -4.75 0.06
CA VAL A 192 21.54 -3.37 -0.22
C VAL A 192 22.56 -2.42 0.40
N ASP A 193 23.19 -1.58 -0.42
CA ASP A 193 24.13 -0.56 0.04
C ASP A 193 23.37 0.61 0.70
N GLU A 194 23.49 0.72 2.02
CA GLU A 194 22.88 1.75 2.86
C GLU A 194 23.26 3.18 2.43
N THR A 195 24.43 3.34 1.82
CA THR A 195 24.92 4.65 1.35
C THR A 195 24.08 5.19 0.20
N LEU A 196 23.42 4.33 -0.59
CA LEU A 196 22.51 4.74 -1.66
C LEU A 196 21.34 5.56 -1.11
N PHE A 197 20.74 5.12 0.00
CA PHE A 197 19.63 5.82 0.63
C PHE A 197 20.09 7.10 1.32
N SER A 198 21.25 7.07 2.00
CA SER A 198 21.78 8.26 2.67
C SER A 198 22.10 9.37 1.67
N ASN A 199 22.75 9.03 0.55
CA ASN A 199 23.04 9.99 -0.52
C ASN A 199 21.75 10.55 -1.15
N GLU A 200 20.73 9.72 -1.33
CA GLU A 200 19.44 10.15 -1.86
C GLU A 200 18.70 11.12 -0.91
N ILE A 201 18.73 10.83 0.39
CA ILE A 201 18.16 11.70 1.42
C ILE A 201 18.84 13.07 1.39
N ASP A 202 20.17 13.11 1.31
CA ASP A 202 20.92 14.37 1.26
C ASP A 202 20.63 15.15 -0.03
N ARG A 203 20.53 14.46 -1.17
CA ARG A 203 20.15 15.03 -2.47
C ARG A 203 18.77 15.68 -2.42
N LEU A 204 17.76 14.96 -1.93
CA LEU A 204 16.40 15.46 -1.85
C LEU A 204 16.24 16.57 -0.80
N ARG A 205 16.99 16.52 0.31
CA ARG A 205 17.03 17.62 1.28
C ARG A 205 17.60 18.89 0.65
N ALA A 206 18.69 18.78 -0.12
CA ALA A 206 19.26 19.92 -0.84
C ALA A 206 18.27 20.47 -1.88
N PHE A 207 17.56 19.60 -2.61
CA PHE A 207 16.51 20.01 -3.54
C PHE A 207 15.39 20.79 -2.85
N VAL A 208 14.81 20.26 -1.76
CA VAL A 208 13.73 20.93 -1.01
C VAL A 208 14.21 22.28 -0.44
N ALA A 209 15.46 22.35 0.02
CA ALA A 209 16.06 23.60 0.50
C ALA A 209 16.26 24.64 -0.61
N SER A 210 16.46 24.22 -1.88
CA SER A 210 16.56 25.15 -3.02
C SER A 210 15.20 25.49 -3.67
N HIS A 211 14.16 24.71 -3.39
CA HIS A 211 12.79 24.88 -3.91
C HIS A 211 11.82 25.27 -2.79
N THR A 212 12.21 26.24 -1.96
CA THR A 212 11.39 26.69 -0.83
C THR A 212 10.03 27.20 -1.29
N GLY A 213 8.98 26.84 -0.57
CA GLY A 213 7.60 27.17 -0.90
C GLY A 213 6.90 26.14 -1.79
N CYS A 214 7.55 25.00 -2.08
CA CYS A 214 6.91 23.88 -2.75
C CYS A 214 5.77 23.28 -1.92
N LEU A 215 4.87 22.58 -2.59
CA LEU A 215 3.82 21.77 -1.99
C LEU A 215 4.19 20.29 -2.17
N VAL A 216 3.71 19.44 -1.27
CA VAL A 216 3.79 17.99 -1.43
C VAL A 216 2.39 17.42 -1.62
N TRP A 217 2.21 16.55 -2.61
CA TRP A 217 0.94 15.87 -2.85
C TRP A 217 0.95 14.48 -2.22
N GLY A 218 0.05 14.28 -1.25
CA GLY A 218 -0.17 13.04 -0.51
C GLY A 218 0.25 13.13 0.96
N ALA A 219 -0.71 13.04 1.87
CA ALA A 219 -0.54 12.89 3.32
C ALA A 219 -0.67 11.42 3.77
N GLY A 220 -0.30 10.47 2.89
CA GLY A 220 -0.12 9.06 3.25
C GLY A 220 1.22 8.80 3.94
N ALA A 221 1.49 7.54 4.29
CA ALA A 221 2.74 7.13 4.94
C ALA A 221 3.99 7.68 4.22
N LYS A 222 4.02 7.62 2.88
CA LYS A 222 5.11 8.17 2.05
C LYS A 222 5.32 9.67 2.28
N GLY A 223 4.26 10.47 2.24
CA GLY A 223 4.34 11.92 2.47
C GLY A 223 4.68 12.28 3.92
N VAL A 224 4.20 11.50 4.89
CA VAL A 224 4.61 11.63 6.30
C VAL A 224 6.12 11.37 6.44
N ALA A 225 6.63 10.27 5.88
CA ALA A 225 8.05 9.94 5.94
C ALA A 225 8.93 11.01 5.25
N PHE A 226 8.54 11.41 4.04
CA PHE A 226 9.27 12.42 3.26
C PHE A 226 9.35 13.76 3.98
N THR A 227 8.21 14.33 4.39
CA THR A 227 8.19 15.66 5.04
C THR A 227 8.95 15.68 6.35
N ASN A 228 8.89 14.60 7.14
CA ASN A 228 9.64 14.49 8.39
C ASN A 228 11.17 14.41 8.20
N LEU A 229 11.64 13.95 7.05
CA LEU A 229 13.07 13.83 6.75
C LEU A 229 13.62 15.03 5.97
N MET A 230 12.79 15.61 5.11
CA MET A 230 13.16 16.74 4.23
C MET A 230 12.99 18.09 4.91
N ASP A 231 11.94 18.26 5.72
CA ASP A 231 11.63 19.55 6.36
C ASP A 231 11.07 19.35 7.79
N PRO A 232 11.87 18.82 8.73
CA PRO A 232 11.40 18.55 10.09
C PRO A 232 10.95 19.80 10.86
N ASP A 233 11.42 20.99 10.46
CA ASP A 233 11.11 22.27 11.10
C ASP A 233 9.98 23.06 10.39
N GLY A 234 9.45 22.55 9.29
CA GLY A 234 8.35 23.18 8.54
C GLY A 234 8.70 24.53 7.92
N ARG A 235 9.91 24.71 7.40
CA ARG A 235 10.42 25.99 6.87
C ARG A 235 10.43 26.07 5.35
N SER A 236 10.50 24.93 4.67
CA SER A 236 10.71 24.83 3.23
C SER A 236 9.45 24.41 2.50
N ILE A 237 8.66 23.48 3.04
CA ILE A 237 7.43 22.97 2.42
C ILE A 237 6.25 23.82 2.90
N ARG A 238 5.52 24.43 1.97
CA ARG A 238 4.39 25.33 2.29
C ARG A 238 3.19 24.59 2.89
N GLY A 239 3.00 23.33 2.48
CA GLY A 239 1.88 22.51 2.91
C GLY A 239 1.73 21.24 2.10
N ILE A 240 0.78 20.41 2.53
CA ILE A 240 0.46 19.14 1.89
C ILE A 240 -0.91 19.23 1.23
N ILE A 241 -1.05 18.69 0.03
CA ILE A 241 -2.35 18.49 -0.63
C ILE A 241 -2.74 17.02 -0.49
N ASP A 242 -3.97 16.72 -0.09
CA ASP A 242 -4.47 15.35 -0.08
C ASP A 242 -5.94 15.28 -0.52
N ILE A 243 -6.25 14.32 -1.40
CA ILE A 243 -7.60 14.11 -1.94
C ILE A 243 -8.55 13.45 -0.93
N ASN A 244 -8.04 12.81 0.12
CA ASN A 244 -8.83 12.14 1.14
C ASN A 244 -9.46 13.16 2.11
N PRO A 245 -10.79 13.32 2.11
CA PRO A 245 -11.46 14.33 2.93
C PRO A 245 -11.28 14.11 4.44
N LYS A 246 -11.02 12.87 4.89
CA LYS A 246 -10.77 12.60 6.32
C LYS A 246 -9.42 13.17 6.79
N LYS A 247 -8.48 13.44 5.87
CA LYS A 247 -7.14 13.99 6.18
C LYS A 247 -7.07 15.52 6.06
N GLN A 248 -7.92 16.11 5.23
CA GLN A 248 -7.97 17.55 5.01
C GLN A 248 -8.28 18.32 6.30
N GLY A 249 -7.69 19.49 6.47
CA GLY A 249 -7.83 20.30 7.69
C GLY A 249 -7.03 19.81 8.90
N ARG A 250 -6.24 18.74 8.74
CA ARG A 250 -5.35 18.20 9.77
C ARG A 250 -3.89 18.55 9.47
N HIS A 251 -2.98 18.00 10.27
CA HIS A 251 -1.54 18.20 10.11
C HIS A 251 -0.81 16.86 9.98
N ILE A 252 0.32 16.87 9.28
CA ILE A 252 1.25 15.74 9.27
C ILE A 252 1.80 15.53 10.68
N ALA A 253 1.82 14.27 11.11
CA ALA A 253 2.42 13.89 12.38
C ALA A 253 3.92 14.28 12.40
N LYS A 254 4.35 14.85 13.54
CA LYS A 254 5.71 15.33 13.82
C LYS A 254 6.14 16.60 13.07
N SER A 255 6.12 16.63 11.73
CA SER A 255 6.56 17.83 10.97
C SER A 255 5.55 18.99 11.01
N GLY A 256 4.28 18.72 11.36
CA GLY A 256 3.29 19.75 11.62
C GLY A 256 2.76 20.49 10.39
N HIS A 257 3.07 20.04 9.17
CA HIS A 257 2.56 20.66 7.94
C HIS A 257 1.04 20.52 7.83
N PHE A 258 0.35 21.60 7.49
CA PHE A 258 -1.10 21.58 7.28
C PHE A 258 -1.47 20.83 5.99
N ILE A 259 -2.58 20.09 6.03
CA ILE A 259 -3.12 19.30 4.91
C ILE A 259 -4.31 20.03 4.32
N TYR A 260 -4.14 20.56 3.10
CA TYR A 260 -5.15 21.27 2.34
C TYR A 260 -5.93 20.34 1.40
N PRO A 261 -7.21 20.63 1.12
CA PRO A 261 -7.91 20.02 0.00
C PRO A 261 -7.37 20.56 -1.34
N PRO A 262 -7.48 19.79 -2.45
CA PRO A 262 -7.11 20.26 -3.78
C PRO A 262 -7.81 21.56 -4.20
N SER A 263 -9.03 21.80 -3.70
CA SER A 263 -9.78 23.03 -3.97
C SER A 263 -9.09 24.29 -3.48
N GLU A 264 -8.11 24.23 -2.58
CA GLU A 264 -7.41 25.40 -2.04
C GLU A 264 -6.14 25.77 -2.84
N LEU A 265 -5.80 25.04 -3.91
CA LEU A 265 -4.61 25.29 -4.74
C LEU A 265 -4.50 26.76 -5.21
N TYR A 266 -5.61 27.40 -5.57
CA TYR A 266 -5.59 28.81 -6.01
C TYR A 266 -5.14 29.77 -4.90
N ARG A 267 -5.45 29.47 -3.63
CA ARG A 267 -5.05 30.31 -2.48
C ARG A 267 -3.60 30.10 -2.11
N LEU A 268 -3.07 28.91 -2.36
CA LEU A 268 -1.68 28.56 -2.09
C LEU A 268 -0.70 29.18 -3.09
N GLY A 269 -1.19 29.72 -4.21
CA GLY A 269 -0.41 30.46 -5.20
C GLY A 269 0.40 29.54 -6.12
N THR A 270 1.44 30.12 -6.74
CA THR A 270 2.38 29.43 -7.62
C THR A 270 3.43 28.64 -6.82
N GLY A 271 3.81 27.46 -7.29
CA GLY A 271 4.95 26.70 -6.77
C GLY A 271 5.02 25.28 -7.35
N ASP A 272 6.17 24.62 -7.17
CA ASP A 272 6.30 23.23 -7.55
C ASP A 272 5.48 22.33 -6.61
N ILE A 273 4.82 21.33 -7.19
CA ILE A 273 4.06 20.30 -6.49
C ILE A 273 4.82 19.00 -6.63
N ILE A 274 5.40 18.53 -5.53
CA ILE A 274 6.12 17.26 -5.46
C ILE A 274 5.11 16.14 -5.24
N VAL A 275 4.95 15.26 -6.24
CA VAL A 275 4.07 14.10 -6.18
C VAL A 275 4.85 12.91 -5.65
N MET A 276 4.45 12.42 -4.47
CA MET A 276 5.15 11.34 -3.76
C MET A 276 5.09 9.97 -4.44
N ASN A 277 4.23 9.81 -5.44
CA ASN A 277 4.08 8.57 -6.19
C ASN A 277 3.87 8.89 -7.67
N GLU A 278 4.83 8.49 -8.49
CA GLU A 278 4.86 8.71 -9.94
C GLU A 278 3.62 8.18 -10.66
N ASN A 279 3.00 7.10 -10.15
CA ASN A 279 1.78 6.54 -10.75
C ASN A 279 0.62 7.54 -10.77
N TYR A 280 0.62 8.51 -9.84
CA TYR A 280 -0.40 9.55 -9.73
C TYR A 280 -0.01 10.84 -10.44
N ARG A 281 1.18 10.95 -11.03
CA ARG A 281 1.69 12.20 -11.62
C ARG A 281 0.71 12.82 -12.61
N ASP A 282 0.23 12.06 -13.58
CA ASP A 282 -0.64 12.57 -14.63
C ASP A 282 -2.05 12.91 -14.12
N GLU A 283 -2.58 12.12 -13.16
CA GLU A 283 -3.83 12.43 -12.46
C GLU A 283 -3.71 13.75 -11.69
N VAL A 284 -2.60 13.94 -10.96
CA VAL A 284 -2.33 15.17 -10.21
C VAL A 284 -2.12 16.35 -11.14
N ALA A 285 -1.40 16.17 -12.26
CA ALA A 285 -1.21 17.21 -13.27
C ALA A 285 -2.55 17.66 -13.87
N ALA A 286 -3.46 16.74 -14.17
CA ALA A 286 -4.81 17.06 -14.64
C ALA A 286 -5.63 17.81 -13.58
N LEU A 287 -5.54 17.41 -12.29
CA LEU A 287 -6.19 18.14 -11.19
C LEU A 287 -5.61 19.55 -10.97
N CYS A 288 -4.36 19.75 -11.37
CA CYS A 288 -3.67 21.04 -11.32
C CYS A 288 -3.78 21.84 -12.63
N GLU A 289 -4.56 21.38 -13.62
CA GLU A 289 -4.75 22.12 -14.87
C GLU A 289 -5.38 23.50 -14.59
N GLY A 290 -4.82 24.54 -15.22
CA GLY A 290 -5.22 25.93 -14.99
C GLY A 290 -4.55 26.61 -13.79
N TYR A 291 -3.74 25.89 -13.02
CA TYR A 291 -2.92 26.47 -11.96
C TYR A 291 -1.46 26.66 -12.43
N PRO A 292 -0.81 27.78 -12.11
CA PRO A 292 0.57 28.06 -12.51
C PRO A 292 1.59 27.33 -11.63
N ASN A 293 1.52 25.99 -11.61
CA ASN A 293 2.35 25.10 -10.80
C ASN A 293 3.09 24.10 -11.70
N THR A 294 4.32 23.77 -11.36
CA THR A 294 5.03 22.63 -11.97
C THR A 294 4.71 21.39 -11.17
N VAL A 295 4.19 20.34 -11.81
CA VAL A 295 3.98 19.04 -11.16
C VAL A 295 5.20 18.17 -11.42
N LEU A 296 5.90 17.80 -10.36
CA LEU A 296 7.12 17.00 -10.37
C LEU A 296 6.86 15.70 -9.63
N ALA A 297 6.94 14.56 -10.31
CA ALA A 297 7.00 13.28 -9.61
C ALA A 297 8.34 13.16 -8.88
N ILE A 298 8.35 12.54 -7.70
CA ILE A 298 9.57 12.42 -6.89
C ILE A 298 10.72 11.70 -7.64
N GLY A 299 10.42 10.81 -8.59
CA GLY A 299 11.42 10.17 -9.45
C GLY A 299 11.99 11.05 -10.57
N GLU A 300 11.40 12.21 -10.84
CA GLU A 300 11.88 13.18 -11.83
C GLU A 300 12.85 14.21 -11.23
N ILE A 301 12.86 14.30 -9.90
CA ILE A 301 13.64 15.24 -9.10
C ILE A 301 15.00 14.65 -8.81
#